data_AF-A0A7I9XVD5-F1
#
_entry.id   AF-A0A7I9XVD5-F1
#
_cell.length_a   1.000
_cell.length_b   1.000
_cell.length_c   1.000
_cell.angle_alpha   90.00
_cell.angle_beta   90.00
_cell.angle_gamma   90.00
#
_symmetry.space_group_name_H-M   'P 1'
#
loop_
_entity.id
_entity.type
_entity.pdbx_description
1 polymer ?
#
loop_
_entity_poly.entity_id
_entity_poly.type
_entity_poly.pdbx_seq_one_letter_code
_entity_poly.pdbx_strand_id
1 'polypeptide(L)'
;MGSRVGRRSIVAAGLGIGAVFAVARTVASADSSAEPFLWIDIPPGSLAVPAPAASALDMQVSISGIDLFPTADNTATATSGVGDIAIAIGNGANAASTTGIFDLAVANGTDSSATAGYIGIFDAAIADSADSRAAAGLGSILGLAFADGTSSNASTGVGGVADVAIADGTASTAGAGFGGVSDIAIADGAASNVGAGSLGFFDTAVGLGAGSHADTGFGAVLGAAGAFGEDSTAFVVASLGDLAAALGAHSSASAGVGTADLAVGDFGGVAEALGLLEAAFGNGGNSDATAGGIVGLAFSLGTDIKALASGILDVAAVFGTNAEAEALDGIADLAAALNTGSAFDEAIAGGSTAGLGNLDIATIIGTGSSALAGSDLITAGNLDLAAAFGDMLAANATGGNFLIDVLLPFLSL
;
A
#
# COMPACT_ATOMS: atom_id res chain seq x y z
N MET A 1 -21.82 -27.70 -20.13
CA MET A 1 -20.93 -26.61 -20.57
C MET A 1 -20.67 -25.75 -19.33
N GLY A 2 -19.56 -25.77 -18.61
CA GLY A 2 -18.22 -26.34 -18.83
C GLY A 2 -17.23 -25.38 -18.16
N SER A 3 -17.17 -25.40 -16.83
CA SER A 3 -16.32 -24.54 -15.99
C SER A 3 -14.83 -24.79 -16.27
N ARG A 4 -14.18 -23.84 -16.97
CA ARG A 4 -12.74 -23.87 -17.26
C ARG A 4 -12.07 -22.49 -17.17
N VAL A 5 -12.53 -21.63 -16.25
CA VAL A 5 -11.92 -20.29 -16.05
C VAL A 5 -11.04 -20.23 -14.79
N GLY A 6 -11.33 -20.98 -13.73
CA GLY A 6 -10.56 -20.92 -12.47
C GLY A 6 -9.21 -21.65 -12.42
N ARG A 7 -8.79 -22.33 -13.50
CA ARG A 7 -7.54 -23.14 -13.51
C ARG A 7 -6.38 -22.50 -14.29
N ARG A 8 -6.56 -21.28 -14.81
CA ARG A 8 -5.51 -20.56 -15.55
C ARG A 8 -4.81 -19.47 -14.74
N SER A 9 -5.39 -19.02 -13.62
CA SER A 9 -4.82 -17.97 -12.78
C SER A 9 -3.65 -18.45 -11.91
N ILE A 10 -3.68 -19.71 -11.44
CA ILE A 10 -2.59 -20.29 -10.63
C ILE A 10 -1.40 -20.76 -11.50
N VAL A 11 -1.61 -20.94 -12.80
CA VAL A 11 -0.52 -21.31 -13.73
C VAL A 11 0.30 -20.07 -14.16
N ALA A 12 -0.24 -18.86 -14.03
CA ALA A 12 0.52 -17.63 -14.31
C ALA A 12 1.51 -17.27 -13.19
N ALA A 13 1.15 -17.51 -11.92
CA ALA A 13 2.08 -17.36 -10.80
C ALA A 13 3.19 -18.45 -10.80
N GLY A 14 2.89 -19.65 -11.29
CA GLY A 14 3.85 -20.75 -11.38
C GLY A 14 4.83 -20.72 -12.56
N LEU A 15 4.65 -19.83 -13.55
CA LEU A 15 5.53 -19.71 -14.73
C LEU A 15 6.46 -18.48 -14.71
N GLY A 16 6.27 -17.54 -13.78
CA GLY A 16 7.18 -16.41 -13.60
C GLY A 16 8.50 -16.80 -12.93
N ILE A 17 8.46 -17.71 -11.95
CA ILE A 17 9.64 -18.14 -11.19
C ILE A 17 10.56 -19.06 -12.03
N GLY A 18 10.00 -19.76 -13.03
CA GLY A 18 10.78 -20.63 -13.92
C GLY A 18 11.49 -19.92 -15.08
N ALA A 19 11.20 -18.64 -15.34
CA ALA A 19 11.72 -17.93 -16.50
C ALA A 19 12.94 -17.03 -16.21
N VAL A 20 13.15 -16.61 -14.96
CA VAL A 20 14.29 -15.74 -14.60
C VAL A 20 15.61 -16.54 -14.53
N PHE A 21 15.57 -17.84 -14.22
CA PHE A 21 16.75 -18.71 -14.29
C PHE A 21 17.14 -19.14 -15.73
N ALA A 22 16.37 -18.77 -16.76
CA ALA A 22 16.68 -19.14 -18.15
C ALA A 22 17.49 -18.06 -18.93
N VAL A 23 17.69 -16.86 -18.37
CA VAL A 23 18.38 -15.76 -19.08
C VAL A 23 19.72 -15.36 -18.46
N ALA A 24 20.03 -15.84 -17.25
CA ALA A 24 21.42 -15.87 -16.76
C ALA A 24 22.20 -16.98 -17.49
N ARG A 25 22.38 -16.85 -18.82
CA ARG A 25 23.58 -17.38 -19.45
C ARG A 25 24.73 -16.57 -18.86
N THR A 26 25.32 -17.07 -17.79
CA THR A 26 26.74 -16.88 -17.56
C THR A 26 27.45 -17.45 -18.79
N VAL A 27 27.54 -16.62 -19.83
CA VAL A 27 28.56 -16.78 -20.85
C VAL A 27 29.83 -16.69 -20.03
N ALA A 28 30.50 -17.83 -19.86
CA ALA A 28 31.92 -17.83 -19.67
C ALA A 28 32.48 -17.10 -20.90
N SER A 29 32.59 -15.78 -20.80
CA SER A 29 33.27 -14.93 -21.74
C SER A 29 34.74 -15.27 -21.56
N ALA A 30 35.19 -16.34 -22.21
CA ALA A 30 36.59 -16.44 -22.55
C ALA A 30 36.88 -15.20 -23.39
N ASP A 31 37.61 -14.26 -22.79
CA ASP A 31 38.18 -13.13 -23.50
C ASP A 31 38.95 -13.66 -24.71
N SER A 32 38.35 -13.48 -25.89
CA SER A 32 38.93 -13.91 -27.17
C SER A 32 39.80 -12.83 -27.79
N SER A 33 40.10 -11.74 -27.05
CA SER A 33 41.08 -10.74 -27.49
C SER A 33 42.53 -11.22 -27.35
N ALA A 34 42.76 -12.46 -26.92
CA ALA A 34 44.02 -13.15 -27.13
C ALA A 34 44.22 -13.45 -28.62
N GLU A 35 44.80 -12.46 -29.32
CA GLU A 35 45.59 -12.58 -30.55
C GLU A 35 46.05 -14.04 -30.78
N PRO A 36 45.57 -14.74 -31.83
CA PRO A 36 45.78 -16.18 -32.03
C PRO A 36 47.24 -16.59 -32.29
N PHE A 37 48.19 -15.66 -32.16
CA PHE A 37 49.61 -15.83 -32.44
C PHE A 37 50.55 -15.35 -31.31
N LEU A 38 50.07 -15.02 -30.11
CA LEU A 38 50.95 -14.60 -28.99
C LEU A 38 51.95 -15.67 -28.51
N TRP A 39 51.82 -16.93 -28.94
CA TRP A 39 52.79 -17.97 -28.63
C TRP A 39 54.13 -17.80 -29.40
N ILE A 40 54.19 -16.94 -30.42
CA ILE A 40 55.39 -16.76 -31.26
C ILE A 40 56.29 -15.59 -30.83
N ASP A 41 55.84 -14.75 -29.88
CA ASP A 41 56.55 -13.53 -29.45
C ASP A 41 56.83 -13.51 -27.93
N ILE A 42 56.99 -14.68 -27.32
CA ILE A 42 57.48 -14.81 -25.95
C ILE A 42 59.03 -14.73 -26.01
N PRO A 43 59.67 -13.61 -25.64
CA PRO A 43 61.12 -13.57 -25.52
C PRO A 43 61.55 -14.66 -24.52
N PRO A 44 62.67 -15.38 -24.77
CA PRO A 44 63.13 -16.44 -23.87
C PRO A 44 63.49 -15.83 -22.51
N GLY A 45 62.52 -15.82 -21.59
CA GLY A 45 62.63 -15.15 -20.30
C GLY A 45 61.30 -14.72 -19.65
N SER A 46 60.20 -14.54 -20.39
CA SER A 46 58.90 -14.24 -19.75
C SER A 46 58.18 -15.53 -19.35
N LEU A 47 58.60 -16.08 -18.21
CA LEU A 47 57.81 -17.05 -17.45
C LEU A 47 56.39 -16.51 -17.28
N ALA A 48 55.40 -17.31 -17.66
CA ALA A 48 54.00 -17.01 -17.45
C ALA A 48 53.79 -16.57 -16.00
N VAL A 49 53.44 -15.31 -15.79
CA VAL A 49 52.97 -14.84 -14.48
C VAL A 49 51.72 -15.70 -14.19
N PRO A 50 51.67 -16.44 -13.07
CA PRO A 50 50.49 -17.20 -12.71
C PRO A 50 49.28 -16.27 -12.76
N ALA A 51 48.19 -16.71 -13.40
CA ALA A 51 46.94 -15.98 -13.32
C ALA A 51 46.67 -15.67 -11.84
N PRO A 52 46.34 -14.42 -11.46
CA PRO A 52 46.02 -14.10 -10.09
C PRO A 52 44.96 -15.10 -9.61
N ALA A 53 45.20 -15.70 -8.44
CA ALA A 53 44.27 -16.65 -7.86
C ALA A 53 42.89 -16.00 -7.82
N ALA A 54 41.88 -16.70 -8.37
CA ALA A 54 40.51 -16.26 -8.20
C ALA A 54 40.26 -16.12 -6.69
N SER A 55 39.63 -15.02 -6.27
CA SER A 55 39.21 -14.87 -4.87
C SER A 55 38.43 -16.12 -4.47
N ALA A 56 38.74 -16.65 -3.30
CA ALA A 56 37.96 -17.76 -2.77
C ALA A 56 36.48 -17.35 -2.72
N LEU A 57 35.59 -18.30 -3.00
CA LEU A 57 34.16 -18.09 -2.85
C LEU A 57 33.84 -17.90 -1.36
N ASP A 58 33.29 -16.74 -1.01
CA ASP A 58 32.87 -16.37 0.35
C ASP A 58 31.49 -17.00 0.60
N MET A 59 31.45 -18.25 1.06
CA MET A 59 30.20 -19.02 1.21
C MET A 59 30.28 -20.04 2.34
N GLN A 60 29.27 -20.07 3.20
CA GLN A 60 29.09 -21.12 4.20
C GLN A 60 27.69 -21.73 4.08
N VAL A 61 27.60 -23.05 4.29
CA VAL A 61 26.33 -23.77 4.39
C VAL A 61 26.36 -24.62 5.66
N SER A 62 25.33 -24.48 6.48
CA SER A 62 25.11 -25.28 7.68
C SER A 62 23.77 -26.00 7.56
N ILE A 63 23.76 -27.31 7.81
CA ILE A 63 22.53 -28.12 7.83
C ILE A 63 22.52 -28.93 9.12
N SER A 64 21.43 -28.82 9.88
CA SER A 64 21.27 -29.58 11.13
C SER A 64 22.42 -29.35 12.13
N GLY A 65 22.99 -28.14 12.17
CA GLY A 65 24.16 -27.79 13.00
C GLY A 65 25.50 -28.30 12.49
N ILE A 66 25.56 -28.83 11.26
CA ILE A 66 26.78 -29.34 10.64
C ILE A 66 27.18 -28.43 9.49
N ASP A 67 28.39 -27.89 9.55
CA ASP A 67 28.98 -27.14 8.45
C ASP A 67 29.35 -28.08 7.28
N LEU A 68 28.88 -27.76 6.08
CA LEU A 68 29.16 -28.54 4.86
C LEU A 68 30.35 -28.01 4.06
N PHE A 69 30.69 -26.72 4.24
CA PHE A 69 31.85 -26.08 3.62
C PHE A 69 32.77 -25.49 4.68
N PRO A 70 34.09 -25.40 4.42
CA PRO A 70 35.05 -24.88 5.38
C PRO A 70 34.75 -23.42 5.78
N THR A 71 34.95 -23.12 7.06
CA THR A 71 34.81 -21.77 7.65
C THR A 71 36.12 -20.97 7.66
N ALA A 72 37.25 -21.62 7.36
CA ALA A 72 38.55 -20.96 7.35
C ALA A 72 38.65 -19.97 6.18
N ASP A 73 39.11 -18.75 6.49
CA ASP A 73 39.30 -17.65 5.53
C ASP A 73 38.01 -17.15 4.84
N ASN A 74 36.86 -17.39 5.46
CA ASN A 74 35.53 -17.03 4.98
C ASN A 74 34.91 -15.99 5.93
N THR A 75 34.27 -14.96 5.38
CA THR A 75 33.56 -13.96 6.18
C THR A 75 32.06 -14.23 6.23
N ALA A 76 31.53 -14.97 5.24
CA ALA A 76 30.17 -15.48 5.27
C ALA A 76 29.99 -16.46 6.44
N THR A 77 28.96 -16.23 7.25
CA THR A 77 28.65 -17.04 8.43
C THR A 77 27.28 -17.70 8.29
N ALA A 78 27.22 -19.03 8.35
CA ALA A 78 25.96 -19.78 8.36
C ALA A 78 25.88 -20.68 9.60
N THR A 79 24.82 -20.53 10.40
CA THR A 79 24.59 -21.37 11.60
C THR A 79 23.17 -21.91 11.60
N SER A 80 23.02 -23.24 11.72
CA SER A 80 21.73 -23.92 11.79
C SER A 80 21.56 -24.74 13.08
N GLY A 81 20.31 -24.88 13.54
CA GLY A 81 19.87 -25.83 14.55
C GLY A 81 19.55 -27.19 13.93
N VAL A 82 19.04 -28.14 14.73
CA VAL A 82 18.74 -29.49 14.26
C VAL A 82 17.47 -29.49 13.41
N GLY A 83 17.58 -29.94 12.15
CA GLY A 83 16.47 -29.95 11.20
C GLY A 83 16.39 -28.68 10.34
N ASP A 84 17.27 -27.71 10.58
CA ASP A 84 17.27 -26.41 9.93
C ASP A 84 18.36 -26.31 8.86
N ILE A 85 18.25 -25.29 8.01
CA ILE A 85 19.21 -24.97 6.95
C ILE A 85 19.60 -23.50 7.06
N ALA A 86 20.90 -23.21 7.00
CA ALA A 86 21.43 -21.86 6.88
C ALA A 86 22.43 -21.80 5.71
N ILE A 87 22.31 -20.79 4.86
CA ILE A 87 23.17 -20.57 3.69
C ILE A 87 23.58 -19.10 3.66
N ALA A 88 24.88 -18.81 3.75
CA ALA A 88 25.43 -17.47 3.63
C ALA A 88 26.37 -17.41 2.42
N ILE A 89 26.20 -16.40 1.57
CA ILE A 89 26.95 -16.20 0.32
C ILE A 89 27.28 -14.72 0.20
N GLY A 90 28.57 -14.37 0.13
CA GLY A 90 29.05 -13.01 0.01
C GLY A 90 29.80 -12.52 1.25
N ASN A 91 30.59 -11.46 1.07
CA ASN A 91 31.43 -10.91 2.12
C ASN A 91 30.60 -10.34 3.27
N GLY A 92 30.79 -10.84 4.48
CA GLY A 92 30.02 -10.45 5.67
C GLY A 92 28.59 -10.98 5.74
N ALA A 93 28.16 -11.81 4.77
CA ALA A 93 26.81 -12.39 4.78
C ALA A 93 26.58 -13.24 6.04
N ASN A 94 25.41 -13.14 6.65
CA ASN A 94 25.07 -13.87 7.88
C ASN A 94 23.71 -14.56 7.77
N ALA A 95 23.69 -15.89 7.83
CA ALA A 95 22.48 -16.70 7.86
C ALA A 95 22.39 -17.49 9.17
N ALA A 96 21.30 -17.31 9.92
CA ALA A 96 21.09 -17.97 11.19
C ALA A 96 19.69 -18.61 11.28
N SER A 97 19.63 -19.92 11.49
CA SER A 97 18.42 -20.69 11.78
C SER A 97 18.67 -21.58 12.99
N THR A 98 18.98 -20.99 14.15
CA THR A 98 19.66 -21.68 15.27
C THR A 98 18.75 -22.38 16.27
N THR A 99 17.46 -22.08 16.20
CA THR A 99 16.43 -22.56 17.13
C THR A 99 15.20 -22.92 16.29
N GLY A 100 14.16 -23.51 16.90
CA GLY A 100 12.99 -23.96 16.15
C GLY A 100 13.22 -25.31 15.47
N ILE A 101 12.40 -25.63 14.47
CA ILE A 101 12.57 -26.81 13.62
C ILE A 101 12.09 -26.53 12.19
N PHE A 102 12.84 -27.06 11.23
CA PHE A 102 12.57 -26.95 9.79
C PHE A 102 12.63 -25.51 9.27
N ASP A 103 13.51 -24.71 9.86
CA ASP A 103 13.68 -23.32 9.50
C ASP A 103 14.74 -23.15 8.38
N LEU A 104 14.58 -22.11 7.56
CA LEU A 104 15.45 -21.78 6.45
C LEU A 104 15.96 -20.33 6.58
N ALA A 105 17.26 -20.15 6.64
CA ALA A 105 17.90 -18.83 6.53
C ALA A 105 18.83 -18.78 5.30
N VAL A 106 18.63 -17.83 4.40
CA VAL A 106 19.49 -17.61 3.23
C VAL A 106 19.89 -16.14 3.15
N ALA A 107 21.18 -15.85 3.29
CA ALA A 107 21.75 -14.52 3.10
C ALA A 107 22.67 -14.54 1.89
N ASN A 108 22.32 -13.80 0.83
CA ASN A 108 23.06 -13.72 -0.43
C ASN A 108 23.37 -12.27 -0.77
N GLY A 109 24.60 -11.83 -0.56
CA GLY A 109 25.00 -10.44 -0.77
C GLY A 109 26.10 -10.01 0.19
N THR A 110 26.73 -8.87 -0.08
CA THR A 110 27.68 -8.29 0.87
C THR A 110 26.90 -7.76 2.07
N ASP A 111 27.31 -8.13 3.29
CA ASP A 111 26.69 -7.70 4.55
C ASP A 111 25.18 -7.98 4.67
N SER A 112 24.65 -8.92 3.88
CA SER A 112 23.25 -9.35 3.98
C SER A 112 23.02 -10.24 5.21
N SER A 113 21.80 -10.22 5.75
CA SER A 113 21.47 -10.93 6.98
C SER A 113 20.12 -11.62 6.91
N ALA A 114 20.08 -12.93 7.13
CA ALA A 114 18.85 -13.71 7.23
C ALA A 114 18.78 -14.42 8.58
N THR A 115 17.65 -14.30 9.28
CA THR A 115 17.42 -14.98 10.56
C THR A 115 16.06 -15.64 10.57
N ALA A 116 16.02 -16.94 10.88
CA ALA A 116 14.79 -17.73 11.02
C ALA A 116 14.77 -18.49 12.36
N GLY A 117 13.57 -18.81 12.87
CA GLY A 117 13.40 -19.89 13.83
C GLY A 117 13.58 -19.59 15.32
N TYR A 118 13.41 -18.36 15.81
CA TYR A 118 13.51 -18.09 17.26
C TYR A 118 12.29 -18.64 18.05
N ILE A 119 12.26 -19.96 18.27
CA ILE A 119 11.21 -20.75 18.98
C ILE A 119 9.97 -21.06 18.11
N GLY A 120 10.12 -21.01 16.77
CA GLY A 120 9.06 -21.28 15.78
C GLY A 120 9.15 -22.64 15.06
N ILE A 121 8.35 -22.81 14.01
CA ILE A 121 8.34 -23.99 13.12
C ILE A 121 8.13 -23.52 11.67
N PHE A 122 8.96 -24.01 10.73
CA PHE A 122 8.85 -23.75 9.29
C PHE A 122 8.97 -22.27 8.91
N ASP A 123 9.83 -21.53 9.61
CA ASP A 123 10.12 -20.14 9.28
C ASP A 123 11.14 -20.06 8.13
N ALA A 124 10.96 -19.12 7.21
CA ALA A 124 11.91 -18.87 6.13
C ALA A 124 12.28 -17.40 6.05
N ALA A 125 13.57 -17.10 6.14
CA ALA A 125 14.13 -15.78 5.95
C ALA A 125 15.12 -15.80 4.78
N ILE A 126 14.90 -14.99 3.76
CA ILE A 126 15.78 -14.86 2.60
C ILE A 126 16.12 -13.39 2.39
N ALA A 127 17.40 -13.05 2.50
CA ALA A 127 17.95 -11.73 2.20
C ALA A 127 18.85 -11.85 0.96
N ASP A 128 18.49 -11.18 -0.13
CA ASP A 128 19.24 -11.13 -1.39
C ASP A 128 19.68 -9.69 -1.68
N SER A 129 20.86 -9.51 -2.28
CA SER A 129 21.57 -8.23 -2.46
C SER A 129 22.31 -7.68 -1.22
N ALA A 130 23.10 -6.62 -1.43
CA ALA A 130 23.94 -6.03 -0.38
C ALA A 130 23.12 -5.34 0.71
N ASP A 131 23.54 -5.47 1.97
CA ASP A 131 22.91 -4.87 3.17
C ASP A 131 21.44 -5.26 3.39
N SER A 132 20.89 -6.22 2.65
CA SER A 132 19.49 -6.64 2.82
C SER A 132 19.30 -7.49 4.08
N ARG A 133 18.11 -7.41 4.67
CA ARG A 133 17.81 -8.07 5.95
C ARG A 133 16.46 -8.76 5.91
N ALA A 134 16.44 -10.05 6.21
CA ALA A 134 15.22 -10.81 6.38
C ALA A 134 15.18 -11.44 7.78
N ALA A 135 14.07 -11.26 8.49
CA ALA A 135 13.85 -11.86 9.79
C ALA A 135 12.47 -12.52 9.85
N ALA A 136 12.47 -13.84 10.00
CA ALA A 136 11.28 -14.63 10.25
C ALA A 136 11.36 -15.32 11.60
N GLY A 137 10.23 -15.64 12.21
CA GLY A 137 10.24 -16.75 13.16
C GLY A 137 10.48 -16.44 14.63
N LEU A 138 10.23 -15.24 15.15
CA LEU A 138 10.29 -15.04 16.61
C LEU A 138 9.06 -15.72 17.29
N GLY A 139 9.04 -17.05 17.39
CA GLY A 139 7.96 -17.81 18.00
C GLY A 139 6.70 -17.96 17.14
N SER A 140 6.81 -17.70 15.83
CA SER A 140 5.71 -17.91 14.88
C SER A 140 5.61 -19.36 14.40
N ILE A 141 4.47 -19.71 13.81
CA ILE A 141 4.34 -20.89 12.96
C ILE A 141 4.28 -20.39 11.52
N LEU A 142 5.25 -20.78 10.69
CA LEU A 142 5.32 -20.38 9.28
C LEU A 142 5.45 -18.85 9.11
N GLY A 143 6.50 -18.23 9.63
CA GLY A 143 6.88 -16.86 9.26
C GLY A 143 7.69 -16.86 7.97
N LEU A 144 7.33 -16.02 7.00
CA LEU A 144 8.04 -15.89 5.73
C LEU A 144 8.52 -14.45 5.53
N ALA A 145 9.84 -14.23 5.52
CA ALA A 145 10.46 -12.94 5.26
C ALA A 145 11.37 -13.01 4.04
N PHE A 146 11.11 -12.18 3.02
CA PHE A 146 11.92 -12.09 1.81
C PHE A 146 12.32 -10.63 1.58
N ALA A 147 13.61 -10.34 1.65
CA ALA A 147 14.18 -9.03 1.35
C ALA A 147 15.06 -9.16 0.11
N ASP A 148 14.66 -8.56 -1.00
CA ASP A 148 15.42 -8.51 -2.26
C ASP A 148 15.69 -7.05 -2.62
N GLY A 149 16.94 -6.72 -2.91
CA GLY A 149 17.38 -5.36 -3.23
C GLY A 149 18.30 -4.75 -2.17
N THR A 150 19.12 -3.80 -2.58
CA THR A 150 20.14 -3.21 -1.69
C THR A 150 19.48 -2.51 -0.50
N SER A 151 19.92 -2.83 0.72
CA SER A 151 19.39 -2.28 1.97
C SER A 151 17.89 -2.52 2.22
N SER A 152 17.27 -3.52 1.57
CA SER A 152 15.88 -3.88 1.85
C SER A 152 15.72 -4.61 3.19
N ASN A 153 14.53 -4.54 3.78
CA ASN A 153 14.24 -5.13 5.08
C ASN A 153 12.85 -5.80 5.08
N ALA A 154 12.81 -7.10 5.34
CA ALA A 154 11.58 -7.85 5.53
C ALA A 154 11.56 -8.49 6.92
N SER A 155 10.45 -8.32 7.63
CA SER A 155 10.28 -8.86 8.98
C SER A 155 8.88 -9.41 9.17
N THR A 156 8.77 -10.64 9.64
CA THR A 156 7.55 -11.10 10.33
C THR A 156 7.74 -10.88 11.83
N GLY A 157 6.70 -10.50 12.55
CA GLY A 157 6.79 -10.21 13.98
C GLY A 157 6.88 -11.47 14.84
N VAL A 158 6.63 -11.30 16.14
CA VAL A 158 6.74 -12.35 17.17
C VAL A 158 5.41 -13.07 17.33
N GLY A 159 5.40 -14.40 17.33
CA GLY A 159 4.27 -15.19 17.86
C GLY A 159 3.05 -15.32 16.96
N GLY A 160 3.14 -14.95 15.67
CA GLY A 160 2.03 -15.07 14.72
C GLY A 160 1.97 -16.40 13.96
N VAL A 161 0.99 -16.56 13.07
CA VAL A 161 0.82 -17.78 12.25
C VAL A 161 0.66 -17.43 10.79
N ALA A 162 1.54 -17.96 9.93
CA ALA A 162 1.49 -17.79 8.48
C ALA A 162 1.67 -16.33 8.01
N ASP A 163 2.48 -15.55 8.72
CA ASP A 163 2.77 -14.17 8.36
C ASP A 163 3.77 -14.10 7.20
N VAL A 164 3.60 -13.12 6.32
CA VAL A 164 4.41 -12.96 5.11
C VAL A 164 4.85 -11.51 4.97
N ALA A 165 6.16 -11.27 4.97
CA ALA A 165 6.76 -9.98 4.66
C ALA A 165 7.66 -10.11 3.43
N ILE A 166 7.41 -9.31 2.40
CA ILE A 166 8.19 -9.26 1.17
C ILE A 166 8.60 -7.82 0.91
N ALA A 167 9.89 -7.54 0.90
CA ALA A 167 10.46 -6.25 0.54
C ALA A 167 11.35 -6.42 -0.69
N ASP A 168 10.83 -6.04 -1.86
CA ASP A 168 11.52 -6.05 -3.15
C ASP A 168 11.84 -4.61 -3.57
N GLY A 169 13.11 -4.32 -3.81
CA GLY A 169 13.59 -3.02 -4.23
C GLY A 169 14.65 -2.43 -3.30
N THR A 170 15.34 -1.39 -3.78
CA THR A 170 16.38 -0.72 -2.99
C THR A 170 15.75 0.04 -1.83
N ALA A 171 16.24 -0.19 -0.61
CA ALA A 171 15.77 0.44 0.63
C ALA A 171 14.28 0.22 0.95
N SER A 172 13.67 -0.84 0.41
CA SER A 172 12.28 -1.21 0.68
C SER A 172 12.12 -1.86 2.04
N THR A 173 11.01 -1.63 2.72
CA THR A 173 10.70 -2.20 4.05
C THR A 173 9.32 -2.85 4.05
N ALA A 174 9.24 -4.09 4.52
CA ALA A 174 7.99 -4.80 4.75
C ALA A 174 7.96 -5.43 6.14
N GLY A 175 6.90 -5.16 6.90
CA GLY A 175 6.67 -5.72 8.23
C GLY A 175 5.30 -6.37 8.34
N ALA A 176 5.23 -7.67 8.58
CA ALA A 176 3.99 -8.37 8.94
C ALA A 176 3.96 -8.63 10.45
N GLY A 177 2.80 -8.43 11.08
CA GLY A 177 2.62 -8.14 12.50
C GLY A 177 3.19 -9.06 13.58
N PHE A 178 3.00 -8.61 14.84
CA PHE A 178 3.29 -9.38 16.05
C PHE A 178 2.04 -10.09 16.56
N GLY A 179 2.05 -11.42 16.69
CA GLY A 179 1.01 -12.19 17.40
C GLY A 179 -0.32 -12.33 16.68
N GLY A 180 -0.40 -11.93 15.41
CA GLY A 180 -1.57 -12.06 14.55
C GLY A 180 -1.62 -13.40 13.79
N VAL A 181 -2.62 -13.56 12.93
CA VAL A 181 -2.73 -14.72 12.03
C VAL A 181 -2.82 -14.23 10.60
N SER A 182 -1.86 -14.65 9.78
CA SER A 182 -1.85 -14.51 8.33
C SER A 182 -1.81 -13.06 7.87
N ASP A 183 -0.94 -12.28 8.49
CA ASP A 183 -0.67 -10.90 8.07
C ASP A 183 0.27 -10.90 6.86
N ILE A 184 -0.04 -10.10 5.84
CA ILE A 184 0.70 -10.04 4.58
C ILE A 184 1.14 -8.60 4.30
N ALA A 185 2.44 -8.36 4.31
CA ALA A 185 3.07 -7.09 3.93
C ALA A 185 3.93 -7.29 2.66
N ILE A 186 3.62 -6.56 1.59
CA ILE A 186 4.38 -6.61 0.33
C ILE A 186 4.78 -5.19 -0.07
N ALA A 187 6.06 -4.86 0.04
CA ALA A 187 6.67 -3.65 -0.48
C ALA A 187 7.46 -3.99 -1.76
N ASP A 188 7.04 -3.45 -2.90
CA ASP A 188 7.73 -3.58 -4.19
C ASP A 188 8.03 -2.18 -4.74
N GLY A 189 9.26 -1.95 -5.18
CA GLY A 189 9.75 -0.66 -5.67
C GLY A 189 10.67 0.03 -4.67
N ALA A 190 11.52 0.94 -5.16
CA ALA A 190 12.55 1.56 -4.34
C ALA A 190 11.94 2.43 -3.21
N ALA A 191 12.49 2.31 -2.00
CA ALA A 191 12.08 3.06 -0.81
C ALA A 191 10.59 2.87 -0.42
N SER A 192 9.95 1.80 -0.86
CA SER A 192 8.58 1.46 -0.43
C SER A 192 8.55 1.02 1.04
N ASN A 193 7.50 1.36 1.78
CA ASN A 193 7.37 1.04 3.21
C ASN A 193 5.98 0.49 3.53
N VAL A 194 5.90 -0.78 3.92
CA VAL A 194 4.65 -1.50 4.09
C VAL A 194 4.56 -2.19 5.43
N GLY A 195 3.44 -2.01 6.14
CA GLY A 195 3.16 -2.61 7.44
C GLY A 195 1.80 -3.30 7.45
N ALA A 196 1.75 -4.59 7.76
CA ALA A 196 0.50 -5.34 7.89
C ALA A 196 0.32 -5.78 9.34
N GLY A 197 -0.59 -5.11 10.05
CA GLY A 197 -1.20 -5.59 11.29
C GLY A 197 -0.26 -5.70 12.49
N SER A 198 -0.82 -5.78 13.68
CA SER A 198 -0.22 -6.53 14.79
C SER A 198 -1.32 -6.90 15.78
N LEU A 199 -1.24 -8.11 16.33
CA LEU A 199 -2.26 -8.70 17.20
C LEU A 199 -3.63 -8.87 16.52
N GLY A 200 -3.64 -8.82 15.17
CA GLY A 200 -4.81 -8.85 14.30
C GLY A 200 -5.06 -10.21 13.64
N PHE A 201 -6.02 -10.26 12.72
CA PHE A 201 -6.30 -11.44 11.90
C PHE A 201 -6.47 -11.04 10.44
N PHE A 202 -5.65 -11.62 9.56
CA PHE A 202 -5.72 -11.47 8.11
C PHE A 202 -5.57 -10.02 7.62
N ASP A 203 -4.60 -9.29 8.14
CA ASP A 203 -4.31 -7.95 7.63
C ASP A 203 -3.46 -8.03 6.36
N THR A 204 -3.76 -7.18 5.37
CA THR A 204 -3.01 -7.15 4.10
C THR A 204 -2.63 -5.73 3.75
N ALA A 205 -1.33 -5.48 3.66
CA ALA A 205 -0.75 -4.22 3.20
C ALA A 205 0.11 -4.48 1.96
N VAL A 206 -0.12 -3.70 0.90
CA VAL A 206 0.62 -3.82 -0.37
C VAL A 206 1.00 -2.43 -0.86
N GLY A 207 2.29 -2.18 -1.03
CA GLY A 207 2.87 -0.99 -1.64
C GLY A 207 3.62 -1.38 -2.89
N LEU A 208 3.18 -0.94 -4.08
CA LEU A 208 3.84 -1.21 -5.36
C LEU A 208 4.22 0.12 -6.01
N GLY A 209 5.49 0.32 -6.34
CA GLY A 209 6.01 1.55 -6.94
C GLY A 209 6.92 2.32 -5.98
N ALA A 210 7.82 3.14 -6.53
CA ALA A 210 8.83 3.83 -5.73
C ALA A 210 8.20 4.79 -4.70
N GLY A 211 8.65 4.72 -3.44
CA GLY A 211 8.14 5.56 -2.36
C GLY A 211 6.72 5.24 -1.89
N SER A 212 6.12 4.13 -2.34
CA SER A 212 4.77 3.74 -1.92
C SER A 212 4.73 3.37 -0.43
N HIS A 213 3.64 3.74 0.25
CA HIS A 213 3.43 3.47 1.67
C HIS A 213 2.05 2.87 1.92
N ALA A 214 2.00 1.70 2.54
CA ALA A 214 0.73 1.05 2.92
C ALA A 214 0.81 0.52 4.36
N ASP A 215 -0.14 0.88 5.22
CA ASP A 215 -0.16 0.39 6.61
C ASP A 215 -1.60 0.11 7.09
N THR A 216 -1.81 -1.05 7.71
CA THR A 216 -3.12 -1.47 8.26
C THR A 216 -3.27 -1.28 9.78
N GLY A 217 -2.21 -0.83 10.46
CA GLY A 217 -2.25 -0.44 11.87
C GLY A 217 -2.28 -1.60 12.88
N PHE A 218 -2.53 -1.26 14.15
CA PHE A 218 -2.54 -2.19 15.29
C PHE A 218 -3.95 -2.74 15.55
N GLY A 219 -4.06 -4.05 15.80
CA GLY A 219 -5.28 -4.72 16.24
C GLY A 219 -6.38 -4.81 15.20
N ALA A 220 -6.04 -4.62 13.92
CA ALA A 220 -6.96 -4.75 12.81
C ALA A 220 -7.42 -6.21 12.62
N VAL A 221 -8.65 -6.40 12.18
CA VAL A 221 -9.12 -7.69 11.67
C VAL A 221 -9.61 -7.44 10.26
N LEU A 222 -9.01 -8.10 9.27
CA LEU A 222 -9.33 -7.91 7.85
C LEU A 222 -9.06 -6.47 7.37
N GLY A 223 -8.06 -5.78 7.94
CA GLY A 223 -7.62 -4.48 7.41
C GLY A 223 -6.91 -4.66 6.07
N ALA A 224 -7.26 -3.83 5.07
CA ALA A 224 -6.63 -3.88 3.76
C ALA A 224 -6.13 -2.48 3.32
N ALA A 225 -4.82 -2.34 3.13
CA ALA A 225 -4.19 -1.12 2.62
C ALA A 225 -3.45 -1.41 1.31
N GLY A 226 -3.76 -0.68 0.24
CA GLY A 226 -3.12 -0.82 -1.07
C GLY A 226 -2.64 0.51 -1.62
N ALA A 227 -1.33 0.72 -1.73
CA ALA A 227 -0.71 1.89 -2.34
C ALA A 227 -0.03 1.50 -3.65
N PHE A 228 -0.56 1.96 -4.79
CA PHE A 228 -0.17 1.51 -6.12
C PHE A 228 0.30 2.67 -7.00
N GLY A 229 1.61 2.84 -7.10
CA GLY A 229 2.31 3.79 -7.96
C GLY A 229 3.30 4.63 -7.16
N GLU A 230 3.97 5.56 -7.84
CA GLU A 230 5.01 6.39 -7.19
C GLU A 230 4.39 7.27 -6.10
N ASP A 231 5.04 7.30 -4.93
CA ASP A 231 4.69 8.13 -3.76
C ASP A 231 3.21 8.00 -3.28
N SER A 232 2.55 6.87 -3.54
CA SER A 232 1.17 6.63 -3.10
C SER A 232 1.09 6.24 -1.63
N THR A 233 0.02 6.65 -0.95
CA THR A 233 -0.16 6.38 0.49
C THR A 233 -1.53 5.79 0.82
N ALA A 234 -1.59 4.62 1.43
CA ALA A 234 -2.83 3.99 1.88
C ALA A 234 -2.73 3.60 3.36
N PHE A 235 -3.72 3.99 4.16
CA PHE A 235 -3.67 3.79 5.60
C PHE A 235 -5.00 3.27 6.16
N VAL A 236 -4.94 2.30 7.05
CA VAL A 236 -6.11 1.81 7.81
C VAL A 236 -5.76 1.81 9.29
N VAL A 237 -6.66 2.34 10.15
CA VAL A 237 -6.45 2.34 11.61
C VAL A 237 -7.70 1.92 12.38
N ALA A 238 -7.62 0.74 13.00
CA ALA A 238 -8.62 0.10 13.86
C ALA A 238 -9.82 -0.48 13.10
N SER A 239 -9.72 -1.76 12.72
CA SER A 239 -10.65 -2.40 11.78
C SER A 239 -11.44 -3.61 12.32
N LEU A 240 -12.53 -3.92 11.60
CA LEU A 240 -13.05 -5.27 11.35
C LEU A 240 -13.50 -5.42 9.88
N GLY A 241 -12.75 -4.81 8.94
CA GLY A 241 -13.00 -4.90 7.48
C GLY A 241 -12.80 -3.63 6.65
N ASP A 242 -12.02 -2.66 7.12
CA ASP A 242 -11.81 -1.40 6.39
C ASP A 242 -10.83 -1.58 5.22
N LEU A 243 -11.03 -0.79 4.17
CA LEU A 243 -10.23 -0.80 2.96
C LEU A 243 -9.78 0.62 2.59
N ALA A 244 -8.46 0.82 2.52
CA ALA A 244 -7.85 2.01 1.93
C ALA A 244 -7.08 1.64 0.65
N ALA A 245 -7.39 2.31 -0.46
CA ALA A 245 -6.71 2.12 -1.73
C ALA A 245 -6.28 3.45 -2.34
N ALA A 246 -4.99 3.63 -2.58
CA ALA A 246 -4.39 4.77 -3.25
C ALA A 246 -3.71 4.33 -4.55
N LEU A 247 -3.98 5.03 -5.65
CA LEU A 247 -3.61 4.64 -7.01
C LEU A 247 -2.79 5.74 -7.74
N GLY A 248 -1.54 5.97 -7.31
CA GLY A 248 -0.33 6.18 -8.14
C GLY A 248 0.06 7.54 -8.70
N ALA A 249 0.79 8.42 -7.99
CA ALA A 249 1.40 9.74 -8.32
C ALA A 249 0.68 11.06 -7.95
N HIS A 250 -0.53 11.16 -7.46
CA HIS A 250 -1.63 10.23 -7.35
C HIS A 250 -1.82 9.51 -6.02
N SER A 251 -2.59 10.21 -5.21
CA SER A 251 -3.58 9.69 -4.30
C SER A 251 -3.10 9.13 -2.98
N SER A 252 -3.90 9.48 -1.98
CA SER A 252 -3.73 9.20 -0.57
C SER A 252 -5.10 8.75 -0.07
N ALA A 253 -5.19 7.59 0.57
CA ALA A 253 -6.45 7.08 1.12
C ALA A 253 -6.26 6.69 2.59
N SER A 254 -7.22 7.00 3.46
CA SER A 254 -7.21 6.56 4.86
C SER A 254 -8.60 6.10 5.31
N ALA A 255 -8.74 4.86 5.79
CA ALA A 255 -9.99 4.37 6.38
C ALA A 255 -9.80 4.16 7.90
N GLY A 256 -10.46 5.01 8.69
CA GLY A 256 -10.19 5.32 10.09
C GLY A 256 -10.83 4.38 11.12
N VAL A 257 -11.30 4.95 12.24
CA VAL A 257 -11.80 4.21 13.41
C VAL A 257 -13.24 3.75 13.23
N GLY A 258 -13.43 2.50 12.80
CA GLY A 258 -14.69 1.78 12.96
C GLY A 258 -14.79 0.48 12.18
N THR A 259 -15.87 0.26 11.42
CA THR A 259 -16.07 -1.03 10.73
C THR A 259 -16.57 -0.84 9.32
N ALA A 260 -15.88 -1.48 8.36
CA ALA A 260 -16.24 -1.54 6.95
C ALA A 260 -16.19 -0.19 6.23
N ASP A 261 -15.23 0.65 6.62
CA ASP A 261 -14.97 1.93 5.97
C ASP A 261 -14.22 1.71 4.64
N LEU A 262 -14.54 2.53 3.63
CA LEU A 262 -13.95 2.47 2.31
C LEU A 262 -13.37 3.82 1.88
N ALA A 263 -12.06 3.91 1.74
CA ALA A 263 -11.39 5.08 1.18
C ALA A 263 -10.66 4.70 -0.11
N VAL A 264 -11.01 5.35 -1.24
CA VAL A 264 -10.35 5.13 -2.53
C VAL A 264 -9.92 6.47 -3.13
N GLY A 265 -8.61 6.68 -3.18
CA GLY A 265 -7.96 7.78 -3.88
C GLY A 265 -7.37 7.32 -5.21
N ASP A 266 -7.55 8.10 -6.27
CA ASP A 266 -6.99 7.84 -7.60
C ASP A 266 -6.62 9.15 -8.32
N PHE A 267 -5.65 9.12 -9.25
CA PHE A 267 -5.20 10.26 -10.07
C PHE A 267 -4.89 11.59 -9.34
N GLY A 268 -4.60 11.57 -8.05
CA GLY A 268 -4.29 12.76 -7.23
C GLY A 268 -5.30 13.00 -6.13
N GLY A 269 -6.35 12.19 -6.08
CA GLY A 269 -7.43 12.35 -5.14
C GLY A 269 -7.07 11.89 -3.73
N VAL A 270 -7.49 12.67 -2.75
CA VAL A 270 -7.48 12.33 -1.34
C VAL A 270 -8.85 11.76 -0.98
N ALA A 271 -8.86 10.62 -0.29
CA ALA A 271 -10.07 10.00 0.23
C ALA A 271 -9.91 9.65 1.71
N GLU A 272 -10.81 10.14 2.56
CA GLU A 272 -10.84 9.84 3.99
C GLU A 272 -12.23 9.35 4.40
N ALA A 273 -12.31 8.15 4.95
CA ALA A 273 -13.52 7.57 5.52
C ALA A 273 -13.30 7.37 7.03
N LEU A 274 -14.10 8.05 7.86
CA LEU A 274 -13.91 8.15 9.30
C LEU A 274 -15.22 7.85 10.06
N GLY A 275 -15.53 6.57 10.33
CA GLY A 275 -16.68 6.25 11.18
C GLY A 275 -17.19 4.80 11.14
N LEU A 276 -18.51 4.64 11.01
CA LEU A 276 -19.16 3.35 10.79
C LEU A 276 -19.82 3.29 9.41
N LEU A 277 -19.26 2.47 8.50
CA LEU A 277 -19.81 2.20 7.15
C LEU A 277 -19.71 3.40 6.20
N GLU A 278 -18.66 4.20 6.27
CA GLU A 278 -18.42 5.35 5.40
C GLU A 278 -17.77 4.93 4.09
N ALA A 279 -18.02 5.72 3.03
CA ALA A 279 -17.29 5.59 1.79
C ALA A 279 -16.85 6.95 1.23
N ALA A 280 -15.56 7.08 0.95
CA ALA A 280 -14.96 8.23 0.31
C ALA A 280 -14.26 7.81 -0.99
N PHE A 281 -14.59 8.52 -2.08
CA PHE A 281 -14.00 8.30 -3.40
C PHE A 281 -13.47 9.62 -3.95
N GLY A 282 -12.14 9.79 -3.94
CA GLY A 282 -11.45 10.93 -4.52
C GLY A 282 -10.75 10.54 -5.82
N ASN A 283 -11.10 11.20 -6.92
CA ASN A 283 -10.49 10.98 -8.23
C ASN A 283 -10.08 12.30 -8.88
N GLY A 284 -8.77 12.44 -9.11
CA GLY A 284 -8.17 13.55 -9.85
C GLY A 284 -7.37 14.52 -8.98
N GLY A 285 -6.59 15.39 -9.63
CA GLY A 285 -5.64 16.27 -8.96
C GLY A 285 -6.31 17.26 -8.01
N ASN A 286 -5.89 17.29 -6.75
CA ASN A 286 -6.45 18.18 -5.72
C ASN A 286 -7.96 17.96 -5.52
N SER A 287 -8.45 16.73 -5.69
CA SER A 287 -9.79 16.32 -5.28
C SER A 287 -9.75 15.78 -3.84
N ASP A 288 -10.69 16.21 -2.99
CA ASP A 288 -10.83 15.77 -1.61
C ASP A 288 -12.21 15.16 -1.42
N ALA A 289 -12.29 13.90 -1.03
CA ALA A 289 -13.52 13.25 -0.58
C ALA A 289 -13.35 12.84 0.88
N THR A 290 -14.13 13.45 1.76
CA THR A 290 -14.11 13.12 3.19
C THR A 290 -15.52 12.73 3.62
N ALA A 291 -15.66 11.48 4.07
CA ALA A 291 -16.88 10.98 4.71
C ALA A 291 -16.57 10.74 6.20
N GLY A 292 -17.22 11.51 7.07
CA GLY A 292 -17.20 11.35 8.52
C GLY A 292 -18.61 11.16 9.05
N GLY A 293 -18.75 10.42 10.15
CA GLY A 293 -20.02 10.25 10.85
C GLY A 293 -20.49 8.80 10.96
N ILE A 294 -21.68 8.51 10.44
CA ILE A 294 -22.26 7.15 10.36
C ILE A 294 -22.93 6.98 9.00
N VAL A 295 -22.41 6.07 8.17
CA VAL A 295 -22.94 5.79 6.81
C VAL A 295 -22.86 7.03 5.90
N GLY A 296 -21.81 7.83 6.04
CA GLY A 296 -21.54 8.99 5.17
C GLY A 296 -20.98 8.56 3.81
N LEU A 297 -21.33 9.28 2.74
CA LEU A 297 -20.81 9.06 1.40
C LEU A 297 -20.25 10.36 0.80
N ALA A 298 -18.97 10.33 0.40
CA ALA A 298 -18.31 11.46 -0.25
C ALA A 298 -17.74 11.03 -1.61
N PHE A 299 -18.09 11.76 -2.67
CA PHE A 299 -17.60 11.53 -4.03
C PHE A 299 -17.02 12.81 -4.60
N SER A 300 -15.72 12.85 -4.88
CA SER A 300 -15.08 13.96 -5.59
C SER A 300 -14.44 13.43 -6.88
N LEU A 301 -15.09 13.67 -8.03
CA LEU A 301 -14.62 13.24 -9.35
C LEU A 301 -14.26 14.43 -10.24
N GLY A 302 -12.98 14.77 -10.34
CA GLY A 302 -12.56 16.00 -10.99
C GLY A 302 -11.22 16.57 -10.50
N THR A 303 -10.99 17.85 -10.73
CA THR A 303 -9.79 18.54 -10.24
C THR A 303 -10.15 19.78 -9.44
N ASP A 304 -9.41 20.04 -8.36
CA ASP A 304 -9.67 21.17 -7.45
C ASP A 304 -11.11 21.15 -6.91
N ILE A 305 -11.54 20.02 -6.35
CA ILE A 305 -12.91 19.83 -5.86
C ILE A 305 -12.92 19.23 -4.46
N LYS A 306 -14.00 19.47 -3.71
CA LYS A 306 -14.16 18.94 -2.36
C LYS A 306 -15.57 18.40 -2.12
N ALA A 307 -15.67 17.18 -1.64
CA ALA A 307 -16.91 16.57 -1.17
C ALA A 307 -16.76 16.19 0.31
N LEU A 308 -17.55 16.80 1.19
CA LEU A 308 -17.53 16.57 2.63
C LEU A 308 -18.90 16.12 3.13
N ALA A 309 -19.00 14.91 3.67
CA ALA A 309 -20.17 14.44 4.41
C ALA A 309 -19.75 14.25 5.88
N SER A 310 -20.44 14.86 6.86
CA SER A 310 -20.00 14.81 8.27
C SER A 310 -21.04 14.34 9.30
N GLY A 311 -22.30 14.15 8.90
CA GLY A 311 -23.39 13.66 9.76
C GLY A 311 -23.75 12.19 9.55
N ILE A 312 -25.02 11.86 9.78
CA ILE A 312 -25.54 10.49 9.69
C ILE A 312 -26.28 10.32 8.37
N LEU A 313 -25.85 9.37 7.54
CA LEU A 313 -26.45 9.09 6.23
C LEU A 313 -26.32 10.27 5.23
N ASP A 314 -25.35 11.14 5.44
CA ASP A 314 -25.11 12.31 4.61
C ASP A 314 -24.40 11.94 3.31
N VAL A 315 -24.70 12.68 2.24
CA VAL A 315 -24.13 12.46 0.92
C VAL A 315 -23.61 13.77 0.35
N ALA A 316 -22.32 13.80 0.07
CA ALA A 316 -21.67 14.89 -0.66
C ALA A 316 -21.12 14.37 -1.99
N ALA A 317 -21.46 15.04 -3.09
CA ALA A 317 -20.99 14.63 -4.41
C ALA A 317 -20.61 15.84 -5.29
N VAL A 318 -19.37 15.86 -5.76
CA VAL A 318 -18.87 16.85 -6.71
C VAL A 318 -18.33 16.18 -7.97
N PHE A 319 -18.75 16.71 -9.11
CA PHE A 319 -18.25 16.33 -10.43
C PHE A 319 -17.82 17.57 -11.20
N GLY A 320 -16.63 17.54 -11.82
CA GLY A 320 -16.14 18.62 -12.69
C GLY A 320 -14.84 19.25 -12.19
N THR A 321 -14.81 20.57 -12.03
CA THR A 321 -13.62 21.29 -11.55
C THR A 321 -14.01 22.43 -10.63
N ASN A 322 -13.14 22.84 -9.69
CA ASN A 322 -13.33 24.06 -8.89
C ASN A 322 -14.71 24.14 -8.23
N ALA A 323 -15.08 23.14 -7.42
CA ALA A 323 -16.41 23.05 -6.83
C ALA A 323 -16.41 22.32 -5.49
N GLU A 324 -17.40 22.63 -4.67
CA GLU A 324 -17.53 22.13 -3.31
C GLU A 324 -18.96 21.67 -3.04
N ALA A 325 -19.09 20.51 -2.40
CA ALA A 325 -20.32 20.01 -1.84
C ALA A 325 -20.11 19.59 -0.39
N GLU A 326 -20.85 20.20 0.53
CA GLU A 326 -20.79 19.90 1.96
C GLU A 326 -22.17 19.50 2.47
N ALA A 327 -22.33 18.24 2.88
CA ALA A 327 -23.46 17.76 3.66
C ALA A 327 -23.00 17.73 5.13
N LEU A 328 -23.36 18.77 5.87
CA LEU A 328 -22.82 19.08 7.19
C LEU A 328 -23.80 18.71 8.29
N ASP A 329 -23.26 18.15 9.38
CA ASP A 329 -23.90 18.00 10.70
C ASP A 329 -25.42 17.81 10.67
N GLY A 330 -25.88 16.56 10.66
CA GLY A 330 -27.30 16.32 10.56
C GLY A 330 -27.63 14.86 10.33
N ILE A 331 -28.83 14.66 9.79
CA ILE A 331 -29.28 13.35 9.34
C ILE A 331 -29.79 13.49 7.90
N ALA A 332 -29.14 12.73 7.02
CA ALA A 332 -29.56 12.47 5.65
C ALA A 332 -29.61 13.74 4.78
N ASP A 333 -28.59 14.58 4.91
CA ASP A 333 -28.41 15.76 4.08
C ASP A 333 -27.72 15.39 2.75
N LEU A 334 -28.09 16.10 1.68
CA LEU A 334 -27.56 15.88 0.34
C LEU A 334 -27.01 17.19 -0.24
N ALA A 335 -25.69 17.24 -0.43
CA ALA A 335 -25.03 18.30 -1.17
C ALA A 335 -24.47 17.73 -2.49
N ALA A 336 -24.84 18.35 -3.62
CA ALA A 336 -24.38 17.89 -4.92
C ALA A 336 -24.06 19.06 -5.87
N ALA A 337 -22.88 19.03 -6.47
CA ALA A 337 -22.47 19.99 -7.50
C ALA A 337 -21.96 19.27 -8.75
N LEU A 338 -22.59 19.57 -9.90
CA LEU A 338 -22.07 19.25 -11.22
C LEU A 338 -21.58 20.56 -11.85
N ASN A 339 -20.28 20.85 -11.70
CA ASN A 339 -19.67 22.02 -12.31
C ASN A 339 -19.34 21.72 -13.78
N THR A 340 -19.98 22.47 -14.65
CA THR A 340 -19.86 22.35 -16.11
C THR A 340 -18.90 23.39 -16.70
N GLY A 341 -18.31 24.26 -15.87
CA GLY A 341 -17.42 25.34 -16.26
C GLY A 341 -16.24 25.51 -15.30
N SER A 342 -15.63 26.70 -15.32
CA SER A 342 -14.43 27.02 -14.52
C SER A 342 -14.69 27.87 -13.29
N ALA A 343 -15.86 28.52 -13.22
CA ALA A 343 -16.21 29.34 -12.07
C ALA A 343 -16.62 28.44 -10.88
N PHE A 344 -16.37 28.92 -9.67
CA PHE A 344 -16.56 28.13 -8.45
C PHE A 344 -18.04 27.85 -8.17
N ASP A 345 -18.36 26.60 -7.83
CA ASP A 345 -19.70 26.17 -7.40
C ASP A 345 -19.67 25.71 -5.93
N GLU A 346 -20.70 26.07 -5.16
CA GLU A 346 -20.80 25.77 -3.72
C GLU A 346 -22.19 25.24 -3.35
N ALA A 347 -22.30 23.94 -3.06
CA ALA A 347 -23.53 23.32 -2.55
C ALA A 347 -23.36 22.96 -1.07
N ILE A 348 -24.16 23.55 -0.17
CA ILE A 348 -24.11 23.25 1.26
C ILE A 348 -25.51 22.86 1.75
N ALA A 349 -25.63 21.64 2.25
CA ALA A 349 -26.83 21.10 2.89
C ALA A 349 -26.57 20.77 4.36
N GLY A 350 -27.58 20.94 5.19
CA GLY A 350 -27.56 20.54 6.59
C GLY A 350 -27.26 21.70 7.54
N GLY A 351 -26.75 21.35 8.72
CA GLY A 351 -26.63 22.26 9.85
C GLY A 351 -25.23 22.80 10.10
N SER A 352 -25.06 23.27 11.34
CA SER A 352 -23.74 23.50 11.93
C SER A 352 -23.69 22.80 13.28
N THR A 353 -22.50 22.69 13.86
CA THR A 353 -22.33 22.21 15.24
C THR A 353 -23.23 22.91 16.29
N ALA A 354 -23.74 24.11 16.00
CA ALA A 354 -24.65 24.87 16.87
C ALA A 354 -26.14 24.53 16.67
N GLY A 355 -26.51 23.89 15.56
CA GLY A 355 -27.88 23.48 15.23
C GLY A 355 -27.86 22.46 14.10
N LEU A 356 -28.40 21.27 14.35
CA LEU A 356 -28.49 20.20 13.36
C LEU A 356 -29.59 20.52 12.35
N GLY A 357 -29.21 20.59 11.08
CA GLY A 357 -30.14 20.51 9.96
C GLY A 357 -30.44 19.05 9.67
N ASN A 358 -31.60 18.74 9.08
CA ASN A 358 -31.88 17.36 8.68
C ASN A 358 -32.68 17.34 7.41
N LEU A 359 -32.35 16.38 6.54
CA LEU A 359 -33.04 16.10 5.28
C LEU A 359 -33.01 17.30 4.33
N ASP A 360 -31.95 18.10 4.39
CA ASP A 360 -31.74 19.26 3.55
C ASP A 360 -31.07 18.86 2.22
N ILE A 361 -31.42 19.56 1.14
CA ILE A 361 -30.91 19.27 -0.20
C ILE A 361 -30.38 20.54 -0.85
N ALA A 362 -29.08 20.56 -1.13
CA ALA A 362 -28.42 21.58 -1.92
C ALA A 362 -27.91 20.98 -3.23
N THR A 363 -28.39 21.48 -4.37
CA THR A 363 -27.99 20.97 -5.68
C THR A 363 -27.63 22.06 -6.68
N ILE A 364 -26.54 21.86 -7.40
CA ILE A 364 -26.08 22.72 -8.48
C ILE A 364 -25.86 21.89 -9.74
N ILE A 365 -26.37 22.39 -10.86
CA ILE A 365 -25.98 21.97 -12.21
C ILE A 365 -25.71 23.25 -13.00
N GLY A 366 -24.44 23.61 -13.21
CA GLY A 366 -24.10 24.88 -13.84
C GLY A 366 -22.64 25.28 -13.69
N THR A 367 -22.37 26.58 -13.62
CA THR A 367 -21.06 27.12 -13.23
C THR A 367 -21.21 28.48 -12.54
N GLY A 368 -20.38 28.74 -11.52
CA GLY A 368 -20.41 29.99 -10.77
C GLY A 368 -21.62 30.15 -9.84
N SER A 369 -22.25 29.05 -9.44
CA SER A 369 -23.52 29.03 -8.72
C SER A 369 -23.36 28.64 -7.24
N SER A 370 -24.34 28.98 -6.41
CA SER A 370 -24.40 28.58 -5.00
C SER A 370 -25.77 28.02 -4.65
N ALA A 371 -25.81 26.98 -3.82
CA ALA A 371 -27.04 26.40 -3.28
C ALA A 371 -26.85 26.15 -1.78
N LEU A 372 -27.63 26.83 -0.94
CA LEU A 372 -27.55 26.75 0.52
C LEU A 372 -28.90 26.29 1.09
N ALA A 373 -28.97 25.09 1.67
CA ALA A 373 -30.17 24.52 2.28
C ALA A 373 -29.92 24.15 3.74
N GLY A 374 -30.78 24.58 4.67
CA GLY A 374 -30.64 24.27 6.10
C GLY A 374 -29.52 25.02 6.82
N SER A 375 -28.50 25.49 6.09
CA SER A 375 -27.24 26.02 6.62
C SER A 375 -27.36 27.44 7.19
N ASP A 376 -27.86 27.53 8.43
CA ASP A 376 -27.80 28.75 9.23
C ASP A 376 -27.09 28.50 10.59
N LEU A 377 -26.20 29.42 10.97
CA LEU A 377 -25.38 29.32 12.18
C LEU A 377 -26.19 29.39 13.49
N ILE A 378 -27.46 29.82 13.45
CA ILE A 378 -28.27 30.12 14.64
C ILE A 378 -29.61 29.36 14.62
N THR A 379 -30.13 29.06 13.45
CA THR A 379 -31.46 28.52 13.18
C THR A 379 -31.41 27.53 12.02
N ALA A 380 -30.68 26.43 12.23
CA ALA A 380 -30.64 25.35 11.25
C ALA A 380 -32.06 24.87 10.93
N GLY A 381 -32.31 24.79 9.62
CA GLY A 381 -33.58 24.37 9.05
C GLY A 381 -33.72 22.85 8.98
N ASN A 382 -34.86 22.37 8.53
CA ASN A 382 -35.04 20.96 8.21
C ASN A 382 -35.91 20.86 6.97
N LEU A 383 -35.62 19.88 6.13
CA LEU A 383 -36.36 19.60 4.89
C LEU A 383 -36.33 20.79 3.93
N ASP A 384 -35.21 21.52 3.90
CA ASP A 384 -35.00 22.63 2.99
C ASP A 384 -34.45 22.14 1.65
N LEU A 385 -34.79 22.86 0.57
CA LEU A 385 -34.32 22.58 -0.78
C LEU A 385 -33.80 23.87 -1.43
N ALA A 386 -32.51 23.91 -1.72
CA ALA A 386 -31.89 24.92 -2.56
C ALA A 386 -31.37 24.27 -3.85
N ALA A 387 -31.86 24.71 -5.00
CA ALA A 387 -31.48 24.17 -6.29
C ALA A 387 -31.15 25.27 -7.30
N ALA A 388 -29.96 25.21 -7.89
CA ALA A 388 -29.52 26.11 -8.94
C ALA A 388 -29.24 25.32 -10.23
N PHE A 389 -30.08 25.54 -11.25
CA PHE A 389 -29.91 24.95 -12.58
C PHE A 389 -29.53 26.05 -13.57
N GLY A 390 -28.25 26.15 -13.92
CA GLY A 390 -27.70 27.19 -14.79
C GLY A 390 -26.54 27.94 -14.13
N ASP A 391 -26.09 29.01 -14.81
CA ASP A 391 -24.85 29.69 -14.48
C ASP A 391 -25.09 30.95 -13.63
N MET A 392 -24.21 31.20 -12.66
CA MET A 392 -24.24 32.37 -11.79
C MET A 392 -25.57 32.56 -11.04
N LEU A 393 -26.15 31.45 -10.56
CA LEU A 393 -27.38 31.44 -9.78
C LEU A 393 -27.08 31.23 -8.30
N ALA A 394 -27.89 31.82 -7.42
CA ALA A 394 -27.71 31.70 -5.97
C ALA A 394 -29.03 31.32 -5.29
N ALA A 395 -29.25 30.02 -5.07
CA ALA A 395 -30.42 29.49 -4.37
C ALA A 395 -30.15 29.45 -2.85
N ASN A 396 -31.09 29.97 -2.05
CA ASN A 396 -30.93 30.07 -0.60
C ASN A 396 -32.24 29.72 0.13
N ALA A 397 -32.25 28.53 0.73
CA ALA A 397 -33.33 27.99 1.56
C ALA A 397 -32.81 27.80 3.01
N THR A 398 -32.48 28.89 3.70
CA THR A 398 -31.90 28.89 5.06
C THR A 398 -32.78 29.61 6.09
N GLY A 399 -32.60 29.29 7.38
CA GLY A 399 -33.20 30.02 8.51
C GLY A 399 -34.64 29.65 8.88
N GLY A 400 -35.15 28.52 8.38
CA GLY A 400 -36.50 28.02 8.65
C GLY A 400 -36.63 26.55 8.26
N ASN A 401 -37.82 25.96 8.40
CA ASN A 401 -38.05 24.58 7.93
C ASN A 401 -38.89 24.61 6.64
N PHE A 402 -38.73 23.59 5.80
CA PHE A 402 -39.51 23.40 4.56
C PHE A 402 -39.38 24.55 3.57
N LEU A 403 -38.23 25.21 3.55
CA LEU A 403 -37.94 26.27 2.60
C LEU A 403 -37.57 25.66 1.26
N ILE A 404 -38.03 26.29 0.17
CA ILE A 404 -37.74 25.84 -1.19
C ILE A 404 -37.33 27.06 -1.99
N ASP A 405 -36.11 27.03 -2.52
CA ASP A 405 -35.62 27.98 -3.50
C ASP A 405 -35.05 27.24 -4.71
N VAL A 406 -35.66 27.46 -5.88
CA VAL A 406 -35.28 26.80 -7.12
C VAL A 406 -35.09 27.86 -8.20
N LEU A 407 -33.85 27.98 -8.66
CA LEU A 407 -33.47 28.88 -9.72
C LEU A 407 -33.26 28.11 -11.02
N LEU A 408 -33.92 28.57 -12.06
CA LEU A 408 -33.80 28.08 -13.44
C LEU A 408 -33.24 29.21 -14.30
N PRO A 409 -32.51 28.89 -15.39
CA PRO A 409 -32.11 29.93 -16.33
C PRO A 409 -33.41 30.46 -16.95
N PHE A 410 -33.55 31.78 -17.03
CA PHE A 410 -34.66 32.33 -17.81
C PHE A 410 -34.49 31.84 -19.25
N LEU A 411 -35.34 30.90 -19.67
CA LEU A 411 -35.62 30.71 -21.09
C LEU A 411 -36.14 32.05 -21.59
N SER A 412 -35.29 32.80 -22.28
CA SER A 412 -35.77 33.86 -23.15
C SER A 412 -36.59 33.16 -24.24
N LEU A 413 -37.89 33.02 -23.99
CA LEU A 413 -38.87 32.45 -24.91
C LEU A 413 -39.04 33.33 -26.14
#